data_AF-A0A8T5A956-F1
#
_entry.id   AF-A0A8T5A956-F1
#
_cell.length_a   1.000
_cell.length_b   1.000
_cell.length_c   1.000
_cell.angle_alpha   90.00
_cell.angle_beta   90.00
_cell.angle_gamma   90.00
#
_symmetry.space_group_name_H-M   'P 1'
#
loop_
_entity.id
_entity.type
_entity.pdbx_description
1 polymer ?
#
loop_
_entity_poly.entity_id
_entity_poly.type
_entity_poly.pdbx_seq_one_letter_code
_entity_poly.pdbx_strand_id
1 'polypeptide(L)'
;MADVGLGGYFPFIRKYSRIEEILSDKDLASLGDAYVNFVYSLALSKSSGRPVGRKLSSFVLSSALRRAGVRGLLPHRMDRHRQADAAEALLVYGWLSGIISIKETIDILAREGDLAEKISILLKIILDESKRLLS
;
A
#
# COMPACT_ATOMS: atom_id res chain seq x y z
N MET A 1 5.57 -15.67 -15.28
CA MET A 1 4.10 -15.70 -15.35
C MET A 1 3.61 -14.32 -14.94
N ALA A 2 2.86 -13.68 -15.82
CA ALA A 2 2.61 -12.25 -15.79
C ALA A 2 1.82 -11.84 -14.54
N ASP A 3 2.35 -10.90 -13.77
CA ASP A 3 1.55 -10.05 -12.87
C ASP A 3 0.68 -9.15 -13.78
N VAL A 4 -0.37 -9.73 -14.33
CA VAL A 4 -1.40 -8.96 -15.03
C VAL A 4 -2.23 -8.30 -13.95
N GLY A 5 -2.34 -6.97 -13.98
CA GLY A 5 -3.18 -6.22 -13.04
C GLY A 5 -4.58 -6.82 -12.94
N LEU A 6 -5.01 -7.14 -11.72
CA LEU A 6 -6.30 -7.77 -11.44
C LEU A 6 -7.49 -6.78 -11.51
N GLY A 7 -7.25 -5.54 -11.93
CA GLY A 7 -8.28 -4.51 -12.07
C GLY A 7 -9.36 -4.85 -13.10
N GLY A 8 -9.11 -5.78 -14.03
CA GLY A 8 -10.16 -6.35 -14.89
C GLY A 8 -10.98 -7.47 -14.25
N TYR A 9 -10.42 -8.11 -13.23
CA TYR A 9 -11.04 -9.23 -12.52
C TYR A 9 -11.89 -8.77 -11.33
N PHE A 10 -11.50 -7.65 -10.69
CA PHE A 10 -12.21 -7.09 -9.55
C PHE A 10 -12.98 -5.81 -9.93
N PRO A 11 -14.32 -5.88 -10.09
CA PRO A 11 -15.13 -4.72 -10.50
C PRO A 11 -14.99 -3.52 -9.56
N PHE A 12 -14.75 -3.76 -8.27
CA PHE A 12 -14.61 -2.71 -7.27
C PHE A 12 -13.33 -1.89 -7.41
N ILE A 13 -12.36 -2.30 -8.24
CA ILE A 13 -11.17 -1.50 -8.55
C ILE A 13 -11.47 -0.43 -9.61
N ARG A 14 -12.36 -0.74 -10.56
CA ARG A 14 -12.71 0.19 -11.65
C ARG A 14 -13.68 1.29 -11.24
N LYS A 15 -14.23 1.24 -10.03
CA LYS A 15 -15.22 2.21 -9.55
C LYS A 15 -14.60 3.56 -9.17
N TYR A 16 -13.29 3.59 -8.90
CA TYR A 16 -12.62 4.80 -8.43
C TYR A 16 -12.35 5.73 -9.61
N SER A 17 -12.72 6.99 -9.42
CA SER A 17 -12.47 8.08 -10.38
C SER A 17 -11.45 9.09 -9.86
N ARG A 18 -11.19 9.07 -8.54
CA ARG A 18 -10.28 10.00 -7.87
C ARG A 18 -9.51 9.30 -6.76
N ILE A 19 -8.31 9.81 -6.47
CA ILE A 19 -7.43 9.21 -5.46
C ILE A 19 -8.03 9.28 -4.05
N GLU A 20 -8.81 10.33 -3.76
CA GLU A 20 -9.47 10.52 -2.46
C GLU A 20 -10.48 9.41 -2.16
N GLU A 21 -11.09 8.83 -3.20
CA GLU A 21 -12.04 7.71 -3.05
C GLU A 21 -11.31 6.43 -2.64
N ILE A 22 -10.12 6.18 -3.20
CA ILE A 22 -9.26 5.06 -2.79
C ILE A 22 -8.81 5.24 -1.35
N LEU A 23 -8.30 6.43 -1.02
CA LEU A 23 -7.73 6.72 0.31
C LEU A 23 -8.76 6.72 1.45
N SER A 24 -10.06 6.83 1.13
CA SER A 24 -11.15 6.86 2.11
C SER A 24 -12.01 5.59 2.13
N ASP A 25 -11.73 4.61 1.28
CA ASP A 25 -12.46 3.35 1.20
C ASP A 25 -12.03 2.39 2.33
N LYS A 26 -12.94 2.18 3.29
CA LYS A 26 -12.70 1.33 4.46
C LYS A 26 -12.68 -0.15 4.13
N ASP A 27 -13.46 -0.58 3.14
CA ASP A 27 -13.50 -1.99 2.74
C ASP A 27 -12.20 -2.34 2.03
N LEU A 28 -11.70 -1.42 1.21
CA LEU A 28 -10.40 -1.54 0.57
C LEU A 28 -9.25 -1.49 1.60
N ALA A 29 -9.34 -0.62 2.61
CA ALA A 29 -8.38 -0.60 3.72
C ALA A 29 -8.35 -1.93 4.48
N SER A 30 -9.52 -2.52 4.78
CA SER A 30 -9.61 -3.82 5.44
C SER A 30 -8.96 -4.95 4.62
N LEU A 31 -9.11 -4.93 3.30
CA LEU A 31 -8.37 -5.86 2.42
C LEU A 31 -6.87 -5.54 2.43
N GLY A 32 -6.53 -4.25 2.49
CA GLY A 32 -5.17 -3.74 2.59
C GLY A 32 -4.42 -4.21 3.83
N ASP A 33 -5.03 -4.25 5.00
CA ASP A 33 -4.40 -4.78 6.21
C ASP A 33 -3.93 -6.24 6.00
N ALA A 34 -4.78 -7.09 5.41
CA ALA A 34 -4.42 -8.47 5.11
C ALA A 34 -3.27 -8.55 4.09
N TYR A 35 -3.35 -7.77 3.01
CA TYR A 35 -2.30 -7.69 1.98
C TYR A 35 -0.95 -7.24 2.57
N VAL A 36 -0.95 -6.14 3.34
CA VAL A 36 0.25 -5.54 3.93
C VAL A 36 0.91 -6.51 4.91
N ASN A 37 0.12 -7.16 5.78
CA ASN A 37 0.63 -8.16 6.72
C ASN A 37 1.26 -9.36 5.98
N PHE A 38 0.67 -9.79 4.86
CA PHE A 38 1.20 -10.87 4.04
C PHE A 38 2.54 -10.49 3.39
N VAL A 39 2.61 -9.39 2.64
CA VAL A 39 3.86 -8.97 1.96
C VAL A 39 4.96 -8.61 2.95
N TYR A 40 4.62 -8.07 4.12
CA TYR A 40 5.59 -7.80 5.18
C TYR A 40 6.15 -9.10 5.78
N SER A 41 5.29 -10.08 6.04
CA SER A 41 5.70 -11.42 6.49
C SER A 41 6.64 -12.09 5.49
N LEU A 42 6.34 -11.98 4.19
CA LEU A 42 7.21 -12.50 3.12
C LEU A 42 8.54 -11.75 3.04
N ALA A 43 8.54 -10.42 3.19
CA ALA A 43 9.77 -9.64 3.21
C ALA A 43 10.69 -10.02 4.37
N LEU A 44 10.14 -10.23 5.57
CA LEU A 44 10.89 -10.76 6.72
C LEU A 44 11.36 -12.20 6.48
N SER A 45 10.56 -13.01 5.81
CA SER A 45 10.93 -14.38 5.47
C SER A 45 12.11 -14.40 4.51
N LYS A 46 12.09 -13.51 3.51
CA LYS A 46 13.19 -13.33 2.55
C LYS A 46 14.47 -12.85 3.23
N SER A 47 14.40 -11.85 4.10
CA SER A 47 15.58 -11.30 4.77
C SER A 47 16.18 -12.25 5.80
N SER A 48 15.36 -13.08 6.46
CA SER A 48 15.81 -14.02 7.49
C SER A 48 16.10 -15.44 6.99
N GLY A 49 15.77 -15.76 5.74
CA GLY A 49 15.98 -17.08 5.15
C GLY A 49 15.08 -18.20 5.70
N ARG A 50 14.03 -17.86 6.45
CA ARG A 50 13.06 -18.82 7.04
C ARG A 50 11.64 -18.27 7.01
N PRO A 51 10.59 -19.12 7.04
CA PRO A 51 9.21 -18.63 7.12
C PRO A 51 8.94 -17.81 8.39
N VAL A 52 8.37 -16.63 8.23
CA VAL A 52 7.99 -15.71 9.31
C VAL A 52 6.59 -15.17 9.05
N GLY A 53 5.74 -15.18 10.08
CA GLY A 53 4.45 -14.47 10.09
C GLY A 53 4.50 -13.32 11.09
N ARG A 54 4.23 -12.09 10.65
CA ARG A 54 4.20 -10.91 11.53
C ARG A 54 3.23 -9.85 11.01
N LYS A 55 2.51 -9.24 11.95
CA LYS A 55 1.70 -8.06 11.65
C LYS A 55 2.56 -6.81 11.58
N LEU A 56 2.30 -5.97 10.59
CA LEU A 56 2.92 -4.66 10.51
C LEU A 56 2.25 -3.70 11.50
N SER A 57 3.03 -2.86 12.17
CA SER A 57 2.49 -1.86 13.08
C SER A 57 1.82 -0.72 12.31
N SER A 58 0.58 -0.39 12.69
CA SER A 58 -0.15 0.79 12.18
C SER A 58 0.60 2.11 12.41
N PHE A 59 1.52 2.16 13.39
CA PHE A 59 2.42 3.30 13.56
C PHE A 59 3.29 3.51 12.32
N VAL A 60 3.89 2.43 11.83
CA VAL A 60 4.83 2.46 10.70
C VAL A 60 4.10 2.91 9.44
N LEU A 61 2.88 2.40 9.20
CA LEU A 61 2.04 2.81 8.08
C LEU A 61 1.66 4.29 8.14
N SER A 62 1.18 4.75 9.29
CA SER A 62 0.82 6.17 9.48
C SER A 62 2.03 7.10 9.31
N SER A 63 3.23 6.66 9.72
CA SER A 63 4.48 7.39 9.54
C SER A 63 4.89 7.42 8.06
N ALA A 64 4.86 6.28 7.39
CA ALA A 64 5.17 6.15 5.97
C ALA A 64 4.27 7.03 5.10
N LEU A 65 2.96 7.07 5.38
CA LEU A 65 2.00 7.91 4.67
C LEU A 65 2.34 9.41 4.79
N ARG A 66 2.76 9.85 5.98
CA ARG A 66 3.19 11.25 6.18
C ARG A 66 4.43 11.58 5.36
N ARG A 67 5.41 10.68 5.33
CA ARG A 67 6.65 10.82 4.55
C ARG A 67 6.42 10.73 3.04
N ALA A 68 5.38 10.01 2.62
CA ALA A 68 4.97 9.92 1.24
C ALA A 68 4.41 11.25 0.68
N GLY A 69 4.14 12.25 1.53
CA GLY A 69 3.51 13.50 1.12
C GLY A 69 2.01 13.37 0.82
N VAL A 70 1.44 12.17 0.96
CA VAL A 70 0.01 11.87 0.73
C VAL A 70 -0.89 12.67 1.68
N ARG A 71 -0.37 13.12 2.84
CA ARG A 71 -1.10 13.95 3.80
C ARG A 71 -1.73 15.21 3.18
N GLY A 72 -1.13 15.78 2.13
CA GLY A 72 -1.68 16.96 1.44
C GLY A 72 -2.99 16.70 0.69
N LEU A 73 -3.29 15.44 0.37
CA LEU A 73 -4.51 15.01 -0.33
C LEU A 73 -5.63 14.58 0.62
N LEU A 74 -5.32 14.49 1.92
CA LEU A 74 -6.26 14.04 2.94
C LEU A 74 -6.90 15.24 3.66
N PRO A 75 -8.15 15.11 4.15
CA PRO A 75 -8.78 16.14 4.96
C PRO A 75 -7.88 16.59 6.12
N HIS A 76 -7.91 17.89 6.45
CA HIS A 76 -6.96 18.56 7.35
C HIS A 76 -6.92 18.01 8.80
N ARG A 77 -7.74 17.01 9.16
CA ARG A 77 -7.81 16.40 10.50
C ARG A 77 -8.13 14.90 10.45
N MET A 78 -7.23 14.10 9.86
CA MET A 78 -7.29 12.65 10.04
C MET A 78 -6.45 12.22 11.25
N ASP A 79 -7.08 11.43 12.13
CA ASP A 79 -6.37 10.74 13.19
C ASP A 79 -5.37 9.73 12.61
N ARG A 80 -4.50 9.21 13.49
CA ARG A 80 -3.43 8.31 13.10
C ARG A 80 -3.95 6.96 12.55
N HIS A 81 -5.08 6.47 13.04
CA HIS A 81 -5.65 5.20 12.59
C HIS A 81 -6.11 5.32 11.15
N ARG A 82 -6.87 6.38 10.85
CA ARG A 82 -7.32 6.66 9.49
C ARG A 82 -6.16 6.87 8.49
N GLN A 83 -5.00 7.35 8.97
CA GLN A 83 -3.79 7.43 8.15
C GLN A 83 -3.18 6.05 7.86
N ALA A 84 -3.26 5.10 8.79
CA ALA A 84 -2.86 3.73 8.51
C ALA A 84 -3.81 3.08 7.50
N ASP A 85 -5.13 3.22 7.71
CA ASP A 85 -6.16 2.70 6.80
C ASP A 85 -5.97 3.23 5.36
N ALA A 86 -5.69 4.53 5.20
CA ALA A 86 -5.43 5.12 3.89
C ALA A 86 -4.17 4.56 3.22
N ALA A 87 -3.13 4.24 4.00
CA ALA A 87 -1.93 3.60 3.47
C ALA A 87 -2.21 2.15 3.03
N GLU A 88 -2.98 1.41 3.82
CA GLU A 88 -3.41 0.04 3.52
C GLU A 88 -4.24 -0.02 2.23
N ALA A 89 -5.24 0.87 2.11
CA ALA A 89 -6.07 0.99 0.92
C ALA A 89 -5.24 1.31 -0.33
N LEU A 90 -4.31 2.27 -0.24
CA LEU A 90 -3.46 2.64 -1.38
C LEU A 90 -2.52 1.50 -1.80
N LEU A 91 -1.91 0.80 -0.83
CA LEU A 91 -0.99 -0.30 -1.11
C LEU A 91 -1.68 -1.45 -1.84
N VAL A 92 -2.88 -1.84 -1.40
CA VAL A 92 -3.61 -2.94 -2.05
C VAL A 92 -4.21 -2.51 -3.38
N TYR A 93 -4.65 -1.25 -3.51
CA TYR A 93 -5.05 -0.70 -4.80
C TYR A 93 -3.91 -0.77 -5.82
N GLY A 94 -2.70 -0.37 -5.42
CA GLY A 94 -1.52 -0.40 -6.29
C GLY A 94 -1.22 -1.80 -6.81
N TRP A 95 -1.33 -2.81 -5.95
CA TRP A 95 -1.17 -4.20 -6.39
C TRP A 95 -2.31 -4.67 -7.30
N LEU A 96 -3.56 -4.48 -6.88
CA LEU A 96 -4.72 -4.95 -7.65
C LEU A 96 -4.84 -4.25 -9.02
N SER A 97 -4.38 -3.00 -9.12
CA SER A 97 -4.36 -2.24 -10.38
C SER A 97 -3.15 -2.57 -11.26
N GLY A 98 -2.21 -3.40 -10.78
CA GLY A 98 -1.00 -3.76 -11.51
C GLY A 98 0.07 -2.66 -11.56
N ILE A 99 -0.04 -1.64 -10.71
CA ILE A 99 0.97 -0.56 -10.59
C ILE A 99 2.26 -1.12 -9.96
N ILE A 100 2.11 -2.08 -9.04
CA ILE A 100 3.24 -2.78 -8.43
C ILE A 100 2.92 -4.26 -8.25
N SER A 101 3.94 -5.11 -8.42
CA SER A 101 3.83 -6.54 -8.11
C SER A 101 4.04 -6.85 -6.62
N ILE A 102 3.59 -8.05 -6.21
CA ILE A 102 3.96 -8.62 -4.91
C ILE A 102 5.48 -8.76 -4.82
N LYS A 103 6.14 -9.23 -5.89
CA LYS A 103 7.59 -9.44 -5.91
C LYS A 103 8.35 -8.13 -5.69
N GLU A 104 8.00 -7.06 -6.40
CA GLU A 104 8.63 -5.74 -6.23
C GLU A 104 8.39 -5.19 -4.82
N THR A 105 7.17 -5.34 -4.30
CA THR A 105 6.84 -4.95 -2.92
C THR A 105 7.75 -5.66 -1.92
N ILE A 106 7.89 -6.98 -2.03
CA ILE A 106 8.79 -7.78 -1.17
C ILE A 106 10.24 -7.34 -1.34
N ASP A 107 10.71 -7.16 -2.58
CA ASP A 107 12.08 -6.76 -2.90
C ASP A 107 12.42 -5.38 -2.34
N ILE A 108 11.46 -4.46 -2.24
CA ILE A 108 11.64 -3.15 -1.60
C ILE A 108 11.64 -3.30 -0.08
N LEU A 109 10.64 -3.99 0.50
CA LEU A 109 10.50 -4.12 1.96
C LEU A 109 11.65 -4.91 2.62
N ALA A 110 12.24 -5.87 1.90
CA ALA A 110 13.32 -6.72 2.40
C ALA A 110 14.70 -6.02 2.42
N ARG A 111 14.85 -4.86 1.79
CA ARG A 111 16.10 -4.07 1.82
C ARG A 111 16.43 -3.63 3.25
N GLU A 112 17.70 -3.39 3.52
CA GLU A 112 18.12 -2.76 4.77
C GLU A 112 17.59 -1.32 4.88
N GLY A 113 17.58 -0.78 6.10
CA GLY A 113 17.13 0.58 6.39
C GLY A 113 15.71 0.69 6.95
N ASP A 114 15.26 1.92 7.14
CA ASP A 114 14.02 2.25 7.83
C ASP A 114 12.77 1.75 7.09
N LEU A 115 11.91 1.03 7.80
CA LEU A 115 10.72 0.41 7.22
C LEU A 115 9.68 1.45 6.80
N ALA A 116 9.51 2.52 7.59
CA ALA A 116 8.58 3.58 7.24
C ALA A 116 9.02 4.30 5.95
N GLU A 117 10.33 4.49 5.75
CA GLU A 117 10.87 5.07 4.52
C GLU A 117 10.61 4.19 3.29
N LYS A 118 10.90 2.88 3.40
CA LYS A 118 10.66 1.91 2.32
C LYS A 118 9.19 1.86 1.92
N ILE A 119 8.27 1.87 2.88
CA ILE A 119 6.83 1.93 2.59
C ILE A 119 6.45 3.29 1.98
N SER A 120 7.08 4.39 2.41
CA SER A 120 6.81 5.71 1.82
C SER A 120 7.16 5.76 0.33
N ILE A 121 8.21 5.04 -0.10
CA ILE A 121 8.59 4.91 -1.50
C ILE A 121 7.50 4.17 -2.29
N LEU A 122 7.00 3.05 -1.76
CA LEU A 122 5.88 2.31 -2.36
C LEU A 122 4.64 3.20 -2.53
N LEU A 123 4.27 3.92 -1.47
CA LEU A 123 3.12 4.82 -1.48
C LEU A 123 3.29 5.95 -2.51
N LYS A 124 4.49 6.53 -2.66
CA LYS A 124 4.77 7.56 -3.67
C LYS A 124 4.63 7.01 -5.10
N ILE A 125 5.23 5.85 -5.38
CA ILE A 125 5.13 5.20 -6.70
C ILE A 125 3.66 4.96 -7.06
N ILE A 126 2.91 4.36 -6.14
CA ILE A 126 1.50 4.05 -6.38
C ILE A 126 0.68 5.33 -6.54
N LEU A 127 0.92 6.33 -5.71
CA LEU A 127 0.21 7.60 -5.77
C LEU A 127 0.40 8.29 -7.13
N ASP A 128 1.65 8.41 -7.58
CA ASP A 128 1.99 9.13 -8.81
C ASP A 128 1.43 8.42 -10.05
N GLU A 129 1.47 7.09 -10.08
CA GLU A 129 0.86 6.31 -11.16
C GLU A 129 -0.66 6.37 -11.10
N SER A 130 -1.26 6.28 -9.90
CA SER A 130 -2.71 6.38 -9.74
C SER A 130 -3.24 7.72 -10.22
N LYS A 131 -2.52 8.82 -9.97
CA LYS A 131 -2.89 10.15 -10.49
C LYS A 131 -2.85 10.21 -12.01
N ARG A 132 -1.91 9.53 -12.66
CA ARG A 132 -1.84 9.44 -14.13
C ARG A 132 -2.98 8.62 -14.73
N LEU A 133 -3.41 7.56 -14.05
CA LEU A 133 -4.47 6.67 -14.52
C LEU A 133 -5.88 7.24 -14.31
N LEU A 134 -6.05 8.09 -13.30
CA LEU A 134 -7.34 8.68 -12.91
C LEU A 134 -7.54 10.12 -13.41
N SER A 135 -6.54 10.71 -14.07
CA SER A 135 -6.62 12.03 -14.74
C SER A 135 -7.15 11.91 -16.16
#